data_AF-A0A3N5PHZ0-F1
#
_entry.id   AF-A0A3N5PHZ0-F1
#
_cell.length_a   1.000
_cell.length_b   1.000
_cell.length_c   1.000
_cell.angle_alpha   90.00
_cell.angle_beta   90.00
_cell.angle_gamma   90.00
#
_symmetry.space_group_name_H-M   'P 1'
#
loop_
_entity.id
_entity.type
_entity.pdbx_description
1 polymer ?
#
loop_
_entity_poly.entity_id
_entity_poly.type
_entity_poly.pdbx_seq_one_letter_code
_entity_poly.pdbx_strand_id
1 'polypeptide(L)'
;MSVVVGSFSAVVLAQAEAPVPSATTKSINVQVENTTAVNDPKRLTIGQGLAIMGSAIGAGLAVVGGGLGIGKIGGSILESIARQPEVSGSLFAPMIITAAMVEGGMLFAIVISLLGVVSKT
;
A
#
# COMPACT_ATOMS: atom_id res chain seq x y z
N MET A 1 14.83 -12.41 14.96
CA MET A 1 14.06 -13.45 14.25
C MET A 1 13.38 -12.77 13.08
N SER A 2 14.06 -12.69 11.93
CA SER A 2 13.56 -12.06 10.72
C SER A 2 13.35 -13.16 9.69
N VAL A 3 12.09 -13.39 9.33
CA VAL A 3 11.71 -14.38 8.33
C VAL A 3 12.13 -13.83 6.97
N VAL A 4 13.22 -14.38 6.43
CA VAL A 4 13.61 -14.22 5.03
C VAL A 4 12.57 -14.97 4.20
N VAL A 5 11.59 -14.25 3.67
CA VAL A 5 10.67 -14.78 2.65
C VAL A 5 11.42 -14.77 1.32
N GLY A 6 11.78 -15.96 0.85
CA GLY A 6 12.65 -16.18 -0.29
C GLY A 6 12.06 -15.73 -1.64
N SER A 7 12.93 -15.28 -2.54
CA SER A 7 12.72 -15.40 -3.97
C SER A 7 13.35 -16.70 -4.44
N PHE A 8 12.51 -17.62 -4.91
CA PHE A 8 12.90 -18.87 -5.57
C PHE A 8 13.37 -18.57 -7.00
N SER A 9 14.58 -19.01 -7.37
CA SER A 9 14.83 -19.66 -8.68
C SER A 9 16.21 -20.30 -8.80
N ALA A 10 16.18 -21.59 -9.15
CA ALA A 10 17.19 -22.46 -9.76
C ALA A 10 18.44 -22.90 -8.97
N VAL A 11 18.27 -24.10 -8.40
CA VAL A 11 19.27 -25.15 -8.16
C VAL A 11 20.03 -25.50 -9.44
N VAL A 12 21.37 -25.55 -9.39
CA VAL A 12 22.20 -26.51 -10.15
C VAL A 12 23.39 -26.93 -9.25
N LEU A 13 23.40 -28.20 -8.83
CA LEU A 13 24.57 -28.89 -8.26
C LEU A 13 25.41 -29.49 -9.40
N ALA A 14 26.73 -29.39 -9.30
CA ALA A 14 27.67 -30.43 -9.76
C ALA A 14 29.00 -30.32 -8.99
N GLN A 15 29.48 -31.46 -8.49
CA GLN A 15 30.60 -31.62 -7.56
C GLN A 15 31.99 -31.78 -8.21
N ALA A 16 33.05 -31.62 -7.40
CA ALA A 16 34.24 -32.50 -7.22
C ALA A 16 35.65 -31.85 -7.29
N GLU A 17 36.34 -31.87 -6.13
CA GLU A 17 37.78 -31.98 -5.76
C GLU A 17 38.95 -31.30 -6.53
N ALA A 18 39.74 -30.44 -5.85
CA ALA A 18 41.18 -30.61 -5.54
C ALA A 18 41.78 -29.37 -4.80
N PRO A 19 42.68 -29.54 -3.81
CA PRO A 19 43.23 -28.44 -3.00
C PRO A 19 44.44 -27.78 -3.67
N VAL A 20 44.39 -26.47 -3.91
CA VAL A 20 45.54 -25.68 -4.42
C VAL A 20 46.00 -24.69 -3.34
N PRO A 21 47.31 -24.65 -3.01
CA PRO A 21 47.86 -23.98 -1.84
C PRO A 21 47.91 -22.45 -1.95
N SER A 22 47.69 -21.82 -0.79
CA SER A 22 47.56 -20.39 -0.53
C SER A 22 48.74 -19.54 -1.03
N ALA A 23 48.52 -18.79 -2.11
CA ALA A 23 49.26 -17.57 -2.41
C ALA A 23 48.34 -16.37 -2.13
N THR A 24 48.45 -15.80 -0.92
CA THR A 24 47.74 -14.60 -0.49
C THR A 24 48.30 -13.38 -1.23
N THR A 25 47.82 -13.17 -2.45
CA THR A 25 47.90 -11.89 -3.15
C THR A 25 47.12 -10.88 -2.33
N LYS A 26 47.82 -9.96 -1.65
CA LYS A 26 47.25 -8.79 -0.99
C LYS A 26 46.63 -7.90 -2.08
N SER A 27 45.40 -8.19 -2.45
CA SER A 27 44.60 -7.37 -3.35
C SER A 27 44.39 -6.02 -2.69
N ILE A 28 44.89 -4.99 -3.36
CA ILE A 28 44.63 -3.59 -3.05
C ILE A 28 43.12 -3.43 -3.02
N ASN A 29 42.59 -3.15 -1.83
CA ASN A 29 41.19 -2.85 -1.61
C ASN A 29 40.88 -1.50 -2.25
N VAL A 30 40.54 -1.50 -3.55
CA VAL A 30 39.75 -0.42 -4.12
C VAL A 30 38.40 -0.53 -3.43
N GLN A 31 38.26 0.19 -2.32
CA GLN A 31 36.93 0.54 -1.83
C GLN A 31 36.31 1.41 -2.92
N VAL A 32 35.62 0.77 -3.85
CA VAL A 32 34.51 1.39 -4.54
C VAL A 32 33.50 1.69 -3.44
N GLU A 33 33.62 2.87 -2.85
CA GLU A 33 32.60 3.51 -2.02
C GLU A 33 31.42 3.85 -2.94
N ASN A 34 30.76 2.81 -3.44
CA ASN A 34 29.45 2.90 -4.08
C ASN A 34 28.55 1.74 -3.62
N THR A 35 28.72 1.28 -2.37
CA THR A 35 27.75 0.41 -1.69
C THR A 35 27.67 0.70 -0.18
N THR A 36 28.02 1.90 0.27
CA THR A 36 27.84 2.33 1.67
C THR A 36 27.15 3.69 1.82
N ALA A 37 26.51 4.18 0.75
CA ALA A 37 25.49 5.23 0.82
C ALA A 37 24.06 4.66 0.87
N VAL A 38 23.89 3.41 1.35
CA VAL A 38 22.58 2.74 1.49
C VAL A 38 21.98 2.95 2.89
N ASN A 39 22.69 3.66 3.78
CA ASN A 39 22.36 3.72 5.21
C ASN A 39 21.81 5.08 5.69
N ASP A 40 21.30 5.95 4.81
CA ASP A 40 20.44 7.02 5.33
C ASP A 40 19.07 6.40 5.66
N PRO A 41 18.54 6.54 6.89
CA PRO A 41 17.22 6.02 7.27
C PRO A 41 16.04 6.71 6.54
N LYS A 42 16.32 7.53 5.53
CA LYS A 42 15.32 8.30 4.75
C LYS A 42 15.50 8.14 3.23
N ARG A 43 16.25 7.13 2.76
CA ARG A 43 16.42 6.83 1.33
C ARG A 43 15.26 5.98 0.86
N LEU A 44 14.34 6.60 0.14
CA LEU A 44 13.24 5.90 -0.54
C LEU A 44 13.83 5.13 -1.74
N THR A 45 13.86 3.80 -1.70
CA THR A 45 14.20 3.03 -2.91
C THR A 45 13.09 3.21 -3.95
N ILE A 46 13.42 3.12 -5.25
CA ILE A 46 12.44 3.26 -6.35
C ILE A 46 11.24 2.32 -6.15
N GLY A 47 11.46 1.11 -5.65
CA GLY A 47 10.38 0.17 -5.33
C GLY A 47 9.45 0.63 -4.20
N GLN A 48 9.99 1.26 -3.15
CA GLN A 48 9.20 1.87 -2.07
C GLN A 48 8.47 3.12 -2.56
N GLY A 49 9.12 3.93 -3.40
CA GLY A 49 8.51 5.10 -4.04
C GLY A 49 7.28 4.74 -4.86
N LEU A 50 7.39 3.71 -5.70
CA LEU A 50 6.25 3.24 -6.51
C LEU A 50 5.11 2.68 -5.65
N ALA A 51 5.44 1.97 -4.56
CA ALA A 51 4.43 1.45 -3.62
C ALA A 51 3.66 2.58 -2.91
N ILE A 52 4.35 3.63 -2.46
CA ILE A 52 3.72 4.79 -1.82
C ILE A 52 2.85 5.57 -2.83
N MET A 53 3.32 5.74 -4.07
CA MET A 53 2.52 6.38 -5.12
C MET A 53 1.26 5.58 -5.47
N GLY A 54 1.38 4.26 -5.62
CA GLY A 54 0.24 3.38 -5.86
C GLY A 54 -0.79 3.43 -4.71
N SER A 55 -0.32 3.45 -3.47
CA SER A 55 -1.16 3.60 -2.27
C SER A 55 -1.88 4.94 -2.23
N ALA A 56 -1.18 6.05 -2.48
CA ALA A 56 -1.76 7.39 -2.48
C ALA A 56 -2.86 7.52 -3.54
N ILE A 57 -2.61 7.00 -4.75
CA ILE A 57 -3.59 7.01 -5.85
C ILE A 57 -4.78 6.11 -5.51
N GLY A 58 -4.54 4.89 -5.02
CA GLY A 58 -5.61 3.96 -4.64
C GLY A 58 -6.51 4.51 -3.54
N ALA A 59 -5.93 5.14 -2.52
CA ALA A 59 -6.68 5.79 -1.45
C ALA A 59 -7.48 7.00 -1.97
N GLY A 60 -6.87 7.83 -2.82
CA GLY A 60 -7.53 8.99 -3.44
C GLY A 60 -8.75 8.58 -4.28
N LEU A 61 -8.62 7.55 -5.12
CA LEU A 61 -9.73 7.05 -5.93
C LEU A 61 -10.86 6.45 -5.08
N ALA A 62 -10.53 5.75 -3.99
CA ALA A 62 -11.52 5.23 -3.05
C ALA A 62 -12.36 6.36 -2.42
N VAL A 63 -11.72 7.44 -1.98
CA VAL A 63 -12.41 8.60 -1.39
C VAL A 63 -13.28 9.31 -2.42
N VAL A 64 -12.82 9.46 -3.66
CA VAL A 64 -13.63 10.07 -4.74
C VAL A 64 -14.88 9.22 -5.01
N GLY A 65 -14.75 7.90 -5.09
CA GLY A 65 -15.88 6.99 -5.29
C GLY A 65 -16.90 7.07 -4.14
N GLY A 66 -16.44 7.03 -2.89
CA GLY A 66 -17.30 7.13 -1.72
C GLY A 66 -17.98 8.50 -1.59
N GLY A 67 -17.23 9.58 -1.80
CA GLY A 67 -17.75 10.95 -1.74
C GLY A 67 -18.85 11.23 -2.77
N LEU A 68 -18.69 10.75 -4.01
CA LEU A 68 -19.72 10.88 -5.04
C LEU A 68 -20.97 10.04 -4.71
N GLY A 69 -20.79 8.83 -4.16
CA GLY A 69 -21.88 7.97 -3.73
C GLY A 69 -22.73 8.63 -2.64
N ILE A 70 -22.10 9.04 -1.53
CA ILE A 70 -22.79 9.68 -0.39
C ILE A 70 -23.39 11.02 -0.80
N GLY A 71 -22.69 11.83 -1.60
CA GLY A 71 -23.20 13.12 -2.08
C GLY A 71 -24.50 12.99 -2.88
N LYS A 72 -24.60 11.97 -3.74
CA LYS A 72 -25.81 11.68 -4.51
C LYS A 72 -26.96 11.21 -3.61
N ILE A 73 -26.68 10.33 -2.64
CA ILE A 73 -27.69 9.87 -1.67
C ILE A 73 -28.23 11.05 -0.86
N GLY A 74 -27.34 11.88 -0.30
CA GLY A 74 -27.72 13.05 0.47
C GLY A 74 -28.54 14.06 -0.33
N GLY A 75 -28.14 14.33 -1.58
CA GLY A 75 -28.90 15.21 -2.48
C GLY A 75 -30.33 14.71 -2.74
N SER A 76 -30.49 13.42 -3.03
CA SER A 76 -31.82 12.82 -3.27
C SER A 76 -32.73 12.84 -2.03
N ILE A 77 -32.15 12.68 -0.83
CA ILE A 77 -32.89 12.76 0.42
C ILE A 77 -33.31 14.20 0.72
N LEU A 78 -32.42 15.17 0.55
CA LEU A 78 -32.74 16.58 0.76
C LEU A 78 -33.85 17.08 -0.17
N GLU A 79 -33.83 16.68 -1.45
CA GLU A 79 -34.92 16.97 -2.39
C GLU A 79 -36.25 16.36 -1.93
N SER A 80 -36.21 15.15 -1.37
CA SER A 80 -37.41 14.46 -0.86
C SER A 80 -37.96 15.14 0.40
N ILE A 81 -37.08 15.57 1.31
CA ILE A 81 -37.43 16.33 2.52
C ILE A 81 -38.00 17.71 2.15
N ALA A 82 -37.44 18.37 1.14
CA ALA A 82 -37.94 19.66 0.66
C ALA A 82 -39.38 19.59 0.13
N ARG A 83 -39.78 18.47 -0.47
CA ARG A 83 -41.14 18.25 -0.97
C ARG A 83 -42.11 17.81 0.13
N GLN A 84 -41.63 17.02 1.08
CA GLN A 84 -42.44 16.43 2.15
C GLN A 84 -41.65 16.44 3.48
N PRO A 85 -41.70 17.55 4.24
CA PRO A 85 -40.93 17.66 5.49
C PRO A 85 -41.39 16.67 6.57
N GLU A 86 -42.65 16.22 6.48
CA GLU A 86 -43.30 15.28 7.40
C GLU A 86 -42.62 13.90 7.42
N VAL A 87 -42.01 13.48 6.31
CA VAL A 87 -41.32 12.18 6.20
C VAL A 87 -39.82 12.28 6.49
N SER A 88 -39.31 13.44 6.90
CA SER A 88 -37.87 13.62 7.17
C SER A 88 -37.29 12.58 8.12
N GLY A 89 -37.98 12.28 9.22
CA GLY A 89 -37.55 11.28 10.19
C GLY A 89 -37.44 9.87 9.63
N SER A 90 -38.33 9.46 8.72
CA SER A 90 -38.32 8.12 8.12
C SER A 90 -37.30 7.96 6.99
N LEU A 91 -36.79 9.07 6.43
CA LEU A 91 -35.79 9.08 5.36
C LEU A 91 -34.34 9.02 5.88
N PHE A 92 -34.05 9.53 7.08
CA PHE A 92 -32.68 9.52 7.61
C PHE A 92 -32.17 8.12 7.94
N ALA A 93 -33.00 7.21 8.46
CA ALA A 93 -32.57 5.84 8.75
C ALA A 93 -32.04 5.09 7.50
N PRO A 94 -32.80 4.99 6.38
CA PRO A 94 -32.29 4.35 5.18
C PRO A 94 -31.14 5.13 4.52
N MET A 95 -31.10 6.45 4.66
CA MET A 95 -29.95 7.27 4.24
C MET A 95 -28.67 6.84 4.95
N ILE A 96 -28.69 6.77 6.28
CA ILE A 96 -27.51 6.41 7.07
C ILE A 96 -27.09 4.96 6.81
N ILE A 97 -28.03 4.03 6.65
CA ILE A 97 -27.69 2.63 6.29
C ILE A 97 -26.99 2.58 4.93
N THR A 98 -27.51 3.30 3.93
CA THR A 98 -26.92 3.33 2.59
C THR A 98 -25.57 4.03 2.60
N ALA A 99 -25.45 5.15 3.32
CA ALA A 99 -24.20 5.88 3.49
C ALA A 99 -23.14 5.02 4.19
N ALA A 100 -23.51 4.31 5.25
CA ALA A 100 -22.62 3.40 5.97
C ALA A 100 -22.16 2.22 5.11
N MET A 101 -23.00 1.73 4.19
CA MET A 101 -22.61 0.67 3.25
C MET A 101 -21.55 1.15 2.25
N VAL A 102 -21.68 2.39 1.78
CA VAL A 102 -20.68 3.05 0.92
C VAL A 102 -19.40 3.35 1.71
N GLU A 103 -19.53 3.90 2.90
CA GLU A 103 -18.40 4.23 3.78
C GLU A 103 -17.63 2.98 4.21
N GLY A 104 -18.32 1.88 4.50
CA GLY A 104 -17.68 0.60 4.82
C GLY A 104 -16.76 0.10 3.71
N GLY A 105 -17.21 0.16 2.45
CA GLY A 105 -16.38 -0.19 1.29
C GLY A 105 -15.22 0.78 1.08
N MET A 106 -15.45 2.08 1.25
CA MET A 106 -14.44 3.12 1.12
C MET A 106 -13.34 2.97 2.19
N LEU A 107 -13.71 2.82 3.46
CA LEU A 107 -12.77 2.65 4.56
C LEU A 107 -11.99 1.35 4.42
N PHE A 108 -12.61 0.27 3.96
CA PHE A 108 -11.91 -0.99 3.68
C PHE A 108 -10.80 -0.80 2.64
N ALA A 109 -11.07 -0.09 1.54
CA ALA A 109 -10.08 0.21 0.52
C ALA A 109 -8.94 1.11 1.03
N ILE A 110 -9.25 2.13 1.83
CA ILE A 110 -8.26 3.01 2.46
C ILE A 110 -7.37 2.22 3.42
N VAL A 111 -7.95 1.33 4.23
CA VAL A 111 -7.22 0.48 5.17
C VAL A 111 -6.26 -0.45 4.44
N ILE A 112 -6.70 -1.11 3.36
CA ILE A 112 -5.81 -1.96 2.55
C ILE A 112 -4.65 -1.13 1.97
N SER A 113 -4.95 0.06 1.45
CA SER A 113 -3.94 0.95 0.90
C SER A 113 -2.91 1.36 1.96
N LEU A 114 -3.36 1.73 3.16
CA LEU A 114 -2.50 2.11 4.28
C LEU A 114 -1.67 0.93 4.79
N LEU A 115 -2.30 -0.24 4.93
CA LEU A 115 -1.65 -1.48 5.38
C LEU A 115 -0.51 -1.89 4.44
N GLY A 116 -0.71 -1.74 3.13
CA GLY A 116 0.31 -2.03 2.12
C GLY A 116 1.56 -1.16 2.25
N VAL A 117 1.42 0.09 2.72
CA VAL A 117 2.56 1.00 2.96
C VAL A 117 3.22 0.69 4.30
N VAL A 118 2.43 0.62 5.38
CA VAL A 118 2.95 0.43 6.74
C VAL A 118 3.67 -0.91 6.90
N SER A 119 3.26 -1.95 6.19
CA SER A 119 3.91 -3.27 6.25
C SER A 119 5.25 -3.35 5.51
N LYS A 120 5.59 -2.35 4.68
CA LYS A 120 6.78 -2.31 3.81
C LYS A 120 7.84 -1.29 4.25
N THR A 121 7.49 -0.35 5.12
CA THR A 121 8.40 0.54 5.87
C THR A 121 8.94 -0.15 7.11
#